data_AF-A0A0M3QE04-F1
#
_entry.id   AF-A0A0M3QE04-F1
#
_cell.length_a   1.000
_cell.length_b   1.000
_cell.length_c   1.000
_cell.angle_alpha   90.00
_cell.angle_beta   90.00
_cell.angle_gamma   90.00
#
_symmetry.space_group_name_H-M   'P 1'
#
loop_
_entity.id
_entity.type
_entity.pdbx_description
1 polymer ?
#
loop_
_entity_poly.entity_id
_entity_poly.type
_entity_poly.pdbx_seq_one_letter_code
_entity_poly.pdbx_strand_id
1 'polypeptide(L)'
;MGGERNGWRVPSSTVLFWPQILVEGSPLFYAAIAANRRNFMYQQELARSGKRLFFIRGTYIYITIAISVLIAWCSKDWGPFKSAAGDCAWFWVSLAVASAGAIIRVFTSGWAALGTSGRAKVAAEASELNTTGPYSLVRNPLYVGRILNFTGLAMLSGSWVFGAIVFLLAILIYERISIYEEEFLREKFGAAHAEWAKDVPALLPRLTGWVKPKYPFWWKRMIWREQNKLFLLATTVFLTWFARLDFNVDALTPAQWNWVYAYGALVVVRFFIGGLKMIGFFKELS
;
A
#
# COMPACT_ATOMS: atom_id res chain seq x y z
N MET A 1 -3.28 -12.33 55.07
CA MET A 1 -3.44 -10.87 54.91
C MET A 1 -2.68 -10.43 53.67
N GLY A 2 -3.43 -10.00 52.64
CA GLY A 2 -3.11 -9.08 51.55
C GLY A 2 -1.69 -8.98 50.99
N GLY A 3 -1.48 -9.54 49.79
CA GLY A 3 -0.25 -9.45 49.01
C GLY A 3 -0.04 -8.10 48.29
N GLU A 4 1.24 -7.84 48.04
CA GLU A 4 1.78 -6.67 47.34
C GLU A 4 1.22 -6.54 45.92
N ARG A 5 0.59 -5.39 45.63
CA ARG A 5 0.18 -5.05 44.27
C ARG A 5 1.33 -4.37 43.55
N ASN A 6 1.90 -5.11 42.60
CA ASN A 6 2.85 -4.64 41.59
C ASN A 6 2.36 -3.34 40.93
N GLY A 7 3.01 -2.22 41.26
CA GLY A 7 2.82 -0.94 40.60
C GLY A 7 3.35 -0.99 39.18
N TRP A 8 2.46 -1.13 38.21
CA TRP A 8 2.75 -0.93 36.80
C TRP A 8 3.17 0.53 36.56
N ARG A 9 4.46 0.79 36.32
CA ARG A 9 4.96 2.10 35.87
C ARG A 9 4.55 2.30 34.42
N VAL A 10 3.71 3.32 34.17
CA VAL A 10 3.43 3.81 32.83
C VAL A 10 4.68 4.55 32.33
N PRO A 11 5.18 4.30 31.10
CA PRO A 11 6.33 5.03 30.56
C PRO A 11 6.05 6.54 30.50
N SER A 12 6.95 7.35 31.05
CA SER A 12 6.79 8.80 31.30
C SER A 12 6.91 9.70 30.06
N SER A 13 6.87 9.16 28.83
CA SER A 13 7.22 9.92 27.63
C SER A 13 6.05 10.43 26.77
N THR A 14 4.81 10.41 27.24
CA THR A 14 3.67 10.85 26.43
C THR A 14 2.69 11.73 27.22
N VAL A 15 3.20 12.84 27.76
CA VAL A 15 2.38 13.98 28.22
C VAL A 15 2.88 15.22 27.49
N LEU A 16 2.63 15.28 26.19
CA LEU A 16 2.85 16.49 25.39
C LEU A 16 1.56 16.74 24.62
N PHE A 17 0.67 17.51 25.23
CA PHE A 17 -0.37 18.36 24.66
C PHE A 17 -1.36 18.60 25.78
N TRP A 18 -1.30 19.79 26.42
CA TRP A 18 -2.30 20.50 27.24
C TRP A 18 -1.56 21.36 28.28
N PRO A 19 -1.46 22.70 28.13
CA PRO A 19 -0.75 23.58 29.06
C PRO A 19 -1.58 23.92 30.32
N GLN A 20 -2.23 22.92 30.91
CA GLN A 20 -2.90 23.02 32.19
C GLN A 20 -2.28 21.96 33.09
N ILE A 21 -1.63 22.39 34.17
CA ILE A 21 -0.99 21.51 35.16
C ILE A 21 -2.08 20.58 35.71
N LEU A 22 -2.15 19.34 35.21
CA LEU A 22 -3.04 18.33 35.74
C LEU A 22 -2.55 17.97 37.14
N VAL A 23 -3.21 18.51 38.17
CA VAL A 23 -2.90 18.17 39.56
C VAL A 23 -3.19 16.68 39.77
N GLU A 24 -2.18 15.93 40.16
CA GLU A 24 -2.27 14.50 40.46
C GLU A 24 -3.36 14.27 41.52
N GLY A 25 -4.32 13.39 41.22
CA GLY A 25 -5.50 13.15 42.08
C GLY A 25 -6.75 13.99 41.77
N SER A 26 -6.68 14.97 40.86
CA SER A 26 -7.87 15.72 40.43
C SER A 26 -8.79 14.89 39.51
N PRO A 27 -10.12 15.20 39.46
CA PRO A 27 -11.03 14.55 38.51
C PRO A 27 -10.57 14.68 37.04
N LEU A 28 -9.96 15.82 36.68
CA LEU A 28 -9.40 16.06 35.34
C LEU A 28 -8.18 15.18 35.05
N PHE A 29 -7.32 14.93 36.05
CA PHE A 29 -6.19 14.01 35.93
C PHE A 29 -6.65 12.57 35.67
N TYR A 30 -7.64 12.07 36.42
CA TYR A 30 -8.20 10.74 36.17
C TYR A 30 -8.94 10.66 34.83
N ALA A 31 -9.66 11.71 34.42
CA ALA A 31 -10.32 11.77 33.12
C ALA A 31 -9.30 11.74 31.97
N ALA A 32 -8.17 12.44 32.09
CA ALA A 32 -7.08 12.41 31.13
C ALA A 32 -6.41 11.04 31.05
N ILE A 33 -6.14 10.38 32.19
CA ILE A 33 -5.62 9.00 32.23
C ILE A 33 -6.61 8.02 31.57
N ALA A 34 -7.90 8.15 31.88
CA ALA A 34 -8.94 7.29 31.31
C ALA A 34 -9.11 7.51 29.80
N ALA A 35 -9.02 8.75 29.31
CA ALA A 35 -9.03 9.08 27.89
C ALA A 35 -7.80 8.52 27.17
N ASN A 36 -6.61 8.70 27.76
CA ASN A 36 -5.36 8.16 27.20
C ASN A 36 -5.38 6.62 27.16
N ARG A 37 -5.87 5.97 28.23
CA ARG A 37 -6.06 4.51 28.28
C ARG A 37 -7.06 4.05 27.23
N ARG A 38 -8.18 4.76 27.02
CA ARG A 38 -9.15 4.44 25.96
C ARG A 38 -8.55 4.57 24.56
N ASN A 39 -7.84 5.66 24.27
CA ASN A 39 -7.18 5.86 22.98
C ASN A 39 -6.15 4.77 22.70
N PHE A 40 -5.38 4.39 23.71
CA PHE A 40 -4.41 3.30 23.62
C PHE A 40 -5.09 1.95 23.34
N MET A 41 -6.20 1.63 24.04
CA MET A 41 -6.96 0.40 23.77
C MET A 41 -7.55 0.37 22.36
N TYR A 42 -8.09 1.50 21.89
CA TYR A 42 -8.63 1.61 20.53
C TYR A 42 -7.55 1.43 19.46
N GLN A 43 -6.38 2.04 19.63
CA GLN A 43 -5.24 1.82 18.73
C GLN A 43 -4.82 0.35 18.68
N GLN A 44 -4.79 -0.33 19.81
CA GLN A 44 -4.49 -1.78 19.85
C GLN A 44 -5.54 -2.62 19.14
N GLU A 45 -6.82 -2.28 19.25
CA GLU A 45 -7.89 -2.95 18.51
C GLU A 45 -7.74 -2.76 16.99
N LEU A 46 -7.46 -1.53 16.55
CA LEU A 46 -7.19 -1.23 15.16
C LEU A 46 -5.94 -1.98 14.66
N ALA A 47 -4.85 -1.98 15.42
CA ALA A 47 -3.62 -2.72 15.11
C ALA A 47 -3.89 -4.23 14.98
N ARG A 48 -4.72 -4.81 15.86
CA ARG A 48 -5.10 -6.23 15.80
C ARG A 48 -5.85 -6.56 14.51
N SER A 49 -6.76 -5.70 14.08
CA SER A 49 -7.45 -5.84 12.79
C SER A 49 -6.48 -5.65 11.63
N GLY A 50 -5.57 -4.68 11.73
CA GLY A 50 -4.49 -4.41 10.78
C GLY A 50 -3.57 -5.60 10.56
N LYS A 51 -3.20 -6.32 11.62
CA LYS A 51 -2.42 -7.55 11.54
C LYS A 51 -3.10 -8.61 10.67
N ARG A 52 -4.41 -8.83 10.83
CA ARG A 52 -5.17 -9.77 9.99
C ARG A 52 -5.19 -9.33 8.53
N LEU A 53 -5.45 -8.05 8.28
CA LEU A 53 -5.45 -7.47 6.92
C LEU A 53 -4.05 -7.56 6.29
N PHE A 54 -2.99 -7.39 7.08
CA PHE A 54 -1.61 -7.51 6.63
C PHE A 54 -1.36 -8.90 6.05
N PHE A 55 -1.80 -9.98 6.69
CA PHE A 55 -1.60 -11.35 6.19
C PHE A 55 -2.22 -11.57 4.81
N ILE A 56 -3.44 -11.08 4.60
CA ILE A 56 -4.18 -11.30 3.36
C ILE A 56 -3.96 -10.19 2.33
N ARG A 57 -3.15 -9.16 2.63
CA ARG A 57 -2.99 -7.96 1.76
C ARG A 57 -2.58 -8.27 0.32
N GLY A 58 -1.94 -9.43 0.11
CA GLY A 58 -1.55 -9.91 -1.22
C GLY A 58 -2.73 -10.35 -2.09
N THR A 59 -3.86 -10.76 -1.51
CA THR A 59 -5.03 -11.27 -2.26
C THR A 59 -5.87 -10.14 -2.85
N TYR A 60 -5.86 -8.95 -2.23
CA TYR A 60 -6.70 -7.82 -2.64
C TYR A 60 -6.53 -7.43 -4.10
N ILE A 61 -5.29 -7.41 -4.61
CA ILE A 61 -5.04 -7.08 -6.01
C ILE A 61 -5.73 -8.07 -6.96
N TYR A 62 -5.73 -9.37 -6.65
CA TYR A 62 -6.36 -10.38 -7.49
C TYR A 62 -7.88 -10.25 -7.46
N ILE A 63 -8.47 -9.95 -6.29
CA ILE A 63 -9.90 -9.70 -6.14
C ILE A 63 -10.31 -8.46 -6.95
N THR A 64 -9.57 -7.35 -6.82
CA THR A 64 -9.83 -6.13 -7.59
C THR A 64 -9.78 -6.40 -9.09
N ILE A 65 -8.78 -7.15 -9.58
CA ILE A 65 -8.67 -7.51 -11.00
C ILE A 65 -9.84 -8.38 -11.44
N ALA A 66 -10.18 -9.43 -10.70
CA ALA A 66 -11.28 -10.32 -11.04
C ALA A 66 -12.62 -9.57 -11.15
N ILE A 67 -12.92 -8.69 -10.18
CA ILE A 67 -14.14 -7.86 -10.22
C ILE A 67 -14.07 -6.85 -11.37
N SER A 68 -12.91 -6.24 -11.63
CA SER A 68 -12.75 -5.30 -12.75
C SER A 68 -13.04 -5.96 -14.10
N VAL A 69 -12.53 -7.17 -14.29
CA VAL A 69 -12.73 -7.99 -15.48
C VAL A 69 -14.20 -8.40 -15.60
N LEU A 70 -14.83 -8.82 -14.50
CA LEU A 70 -16.25 -9.17 -14.48
C LEU A 70 -17.14 -7.97 -14.85
N ILE A 71 -16.89 -6.80 -14.27
CA ILE A 71 -17.62 -5.56 -14.60
C ILE A 71 -17.42 -5.22 -16.08
N ALA A 72 -16.19 -5.24 -16.59
CA ALA A 72 -15.90 -4.96 -18.00
C ALA A 72 -16.58 -5.98 -18.94
N TRP A 73 -16.65 -7.25 -18.53
CA TRP A 73 -17.33 -8.30 -19.29
C TRP A 73 -18.85 -8.11 -19.32
N CYS A 74 -19.48 -7.80 -18.19
CA CYS A 74 -20.93 -7.65 -18.12
C CYS A 74 -21.43 -6.33 -18.72
N SER A 75 -20.72 -5.22 -18.48
CA SER A 75 -21.15 -3.89 -18.92
C SER A 75 -20.76 -3.57 -20.36
N LYS A 76 -19.61 -4.08 -20.82
CA LYS A 76 -18.97 -3.72 -22.10
C LYS A 76 -18.56 -2.25 -22.23
N ASP A 77 -18.88 -1.43 -21.24
CA ASP A 77 -18.59 0.01 -21.22
C ASP A 77 -17.09 0.27 -21.07
N TRP A 78 -16.55 1.19 -21.88
CA TRP A 78 -15.13 1.59 -21.82
C TRP A 78 -14.88 2.62 -20.72
N GLY A 79 -15.91 3.38 -20.37
CA GLY A 79 -15.91 4.33 -19.28
C GLY A 79 -17.34 4.71 -18.90
N PRO A 80 -17.49 5.66 -17.97
CA PRO A 80 -18.79 6.08 -17.49
C PRO A 80 -19.49 7.07 -18.43
N PHE A 81 -18.84 7.45 -19.54
CA PHE A 81 -19.32 8.48 -20.44
C PHE A 81 -19.95 7.84 -21.68
N LYS A 82 -21.06 8.39 -22.17
CA LYS A 82 -21.68 7.90 -23.42
C LYS A 82 -20.98 8.44 -24.68
N SER A 83 -19.73 8.87 -24.56
CA SER A 83 -18.97 9.50 -25.64
C SER A 83 -17.60 8.85 -25.76
N ALA A 84 -17.18 8.55 -27.00
CA ALA A 84 -15.90 7.90 -27.25
C ALA A 84 -14.71 8.72 -26.73
N ALA A 85 -14.76 10.05 -26.85
CA ALA A 85 -13.73 10.94 -26.32
C ALA A 85 -13.67 10.91 -24.79
N GLY A 86 -14.82 10.94 -24.11
CA GLY A 86 -14.90 10.87 -22.65
C GLY A 86 -14.38 9.54 -22.11
N ASP A 87 -14.74 8.42 -22.73
CA ASP A 87 -14.27 7.10 -22.32
C ASP A 87 -12.78 6.88 -22.62
N CYS A 88 -12.28 7.42 -23.74
CA CYS A 88 -10.85 7.45 -24.01
C CYS A 88 -10.10 8.23 -22.92
N ALA A 89 -10.59 9.41 -22.55
CA ALA A 89 -10.02 10.20 -21.45
C ALA A 89 -10.08 9.43 -20.12
N TRP A 90 -11.20 8.77 -19.82
CA TRP A 90 -11.35 7.93 -18.64
C TRP A 90 -10.31 6.81 -18.57
N PHE A 91 -10.07 6.11 -19.69
CA PHE A 91 -9.04 5.08 -19.77
C PHE A 91 -7.66 5.62 -19.42
N TRP A 92 -7.26 6.75 -20.03
CA TRP A 92 -5.94 7.35 -19.79
C TRP A 92 -5.79 7.86 -18.36
N VAL A 93 -6.83 8.46 -17.79
CA VAL A 93 -6.84 8.87 -16.38
C VAL A 93 -6.72 7.66 -15.46
N SER A 94 -7.46 6.59 -15.72
CA SER A 94 -7.41 5.33 -14.95
C SER A 94 -6.00 4.73 -14.98
N LEU A 95 -5.39 4.67 -16.17
CA LEU A 95 -4.04 4.18 -16.36
C LEU A 95 -3.00 5.08 -15.69
N ALA A 96 -3.16 6.41 -15.76
CA ALA A 96 -2.29 7.37 -15.09
C ALA A 96 -2.33 7.21 -13.57
N VAL A 97 -3.52 7.09 -12.97
CA VAL A 97 -3.69 6.84 -11.53
C VAL A 97 -3.05 5.51 -11.11
N ALA A 98 -3.30 4.44 -11.88
CA ALA A 98 -2.70 3.13 -11.62
C ALA A 98 -1.16 3.18 -11.67
N SER A 99 -0.63 3.88 -12.68
CA SER A 99 0.80 4.00 -12.95
C SER A 99 1.50 4.91 -11.96
N ALA A 100 0.88 6.01 -11.54
CA ALA A 100 1.40 6.88 -10.47
C ALA A 100 1.62 6.09 -9.17
N GLY A 101 0.64 5.25 -8.79
CA GLY A 101 0.79 4.34 -7.65
C GLY A 101 1.93 3.34 -7.81
N ALA A 102 2.11 2.79 -9.01
CA ALA A 102 3.22 1.89 -9.32
C ALA A 102 4.58 2.61 -9.25
N ILE A 103 4.68 3.84 -9.77
CA ILE A 103 5.89 4.66 -9.76
C ILE A 103 6.33 4.98 -8.33
N ILE A 104 5.39 5.41 -7.46
CA ILE A 104 5.67 5.65 -6.03
C ILE A 104 6.29 4.40 -5.40
N ARG A 105 5.74 3.22 -5.70
CA ARG A 105 6.24 1.95 -5.16
C ARG A 105 7.59 1.54 -5.73
N VAL A 106 7.83 1.76 -7.02
CA VAL A 106 9.12 1.51 -7.67
C VAL A 106 10.21 2.35 -7.00
N PHE A 107 9.98 3.65 -6.83
CA PHE A 107 10.94 4.53 -6.16
C PHE A 107 11.14 4.17 -4.69
N THR A 108 10.06 3.91 -3.97
CA THR A 108 10.12 3.54 -2.55
C THR A 108 10.86 2.22 -2.35
N SER A 109 10.53 1.18 -3.12
CA SER A 109 11.19 -0.14 -3.04
C SER A 109 12.65 -0.09 -3.48
N GLY A 110 13.00 0.84 -4.38
CA GLY A 110 14.36 1.04 -4.87
C GLY A 110 15.28 1.73 -3.86
N TRP A 111 14.78 2.65 -3.04
CA TRP A 111 15.60 3.36 -2.03
C TRP A 111 15.46 2.84 -0.59
N ALA A 112 14.49 1.97 -0.31
CA ALA A 112 14.30 1.42 1.03
C ALA A 112 15.54 0.64 1.54
N ALA A 113 15.76 0.65 2.85
CA ALA A 113 16.77 -0.19 3.50
C ALA A 113 16.55 -1.69 3.25
N LEU A 114 17.63 -2.48 3.23
CA LEU A 114 17.55 -3.95 3.20
C LEU A 114 16.92 -4.48 4.50
N GLY A 115 16.34 -5.69 4.51
CA GLY A 115 15.76 -6.28 5.73
C GLY A 115 14.42 -5.68 6.20
N THR A 116 13.69 -4.98 5.33
CA THR A 116 12.31 -4.50 5.60
C THR A 116 11.27 -5.60 5.35
N SER A 117 10.03 -5.39 5.84
CA SER A 117 8.87 -6.20 5.52
C SER A 117 8.73 -6.34 3.99
N GLY A 118 8.68 -7.60 3.55
CA GLY A 118 8.75 -8.01 2.16
C GLY A 118 7.44 -8.63 1.68
N ARG A 119 7.48 -9.26 0.51
CA ARG A 119 6.27 -9.79 -0.15
C ARG A 119 5.62 -10.98 0.57
N ALA A 120 6.39 -11.79 1.30
CA ALA A 120 5.94 -13.08 1.86
C ALA A 120 6.10 -13.17 3.38
N LYS A 121 6.38 -12.06 4.05
CA LYS A 121 6.65 -12.08 5.49
C LYS A 121 5.36 -12.16 6.30
N VAL A 122 5.38 -13.10 7.26
CA VAL A 122 4.31 -13.44 8.21
C VAL A 122 4.18 -12.35 9.28
N ALA A 123 5.19 -11.50 9.47
CA ALA A 123 5.15 -10.40 10.43
C ALA A 123 5.78 -9.13 9.83
N ALA A 124 5.53 -8.00 10.50
CA ALA A 124 6.30 -6.79 10.28
C ALA A 124 7.78 -7.03 10.61
N GLU A 125 8.67 -6.51 9.77
CA GLU A 125 10.12 -6.61 9.94
C GLU A 125 10.77 -5.31 9.49
N ALA A 126 11.78 -4.88 10.22
CA ALA A 126 12.59 -3.72 9.89
C ALA A 126 13.94 -3.88 10.57
N SER A 127 15.03 -4.03 9.81
CA SER A 127 16.40 -3.99 10.34
C SER A 127 16.73 -2.60 10.89
N GLU A 128 16.25 -1.55 10.22
CA GLU A 128 16.37 -0.16 10.61
C GLU A 128 15.10 0.62 10.29
N LEU A 129 14.98 1.81 10.89
CA LEU A 129 13.90 2.74 10.64
C LEU A 129 14.16 3.54 9.34
N ASN A 130 13.31 3.38 8.33
CA ASN A 130 13.40 4.15 7.09
C ASN A 130 12.84 5.56 7.30
N THR A 131 13.70 6.58 7.20
CA THR A 131 13.32 7.99 7.40
C THR A 131 13.68 8.91 6.23
N THR A 132 14.34 8.38 5.20
CA THR A 132 14.85 9.15 4.04
C THR A 132 14.12 8.78 2.74
N GLY A 133 14.32 9.58 1.69
CA GLY A 133 13.64 9.40 0.41
C GLY A 133 12.12 9.50 0.56
N PRO A 134 11.32 8.61 -0.04
CA PRO A 134 9.86 8.65 0.08
C PRO A 134 9.35 8.62 1.52
N TYR A 135 10.08 7.97 2.44
CA TYR A 135 9.74 7.90 3.87
C TYR A 135 9.91 9.24 4.60
N SER A 136 10.56 10.24 3.99
CA SER A 136 10.62 11.61 4.52
C SER A 136 9.40 12.45 4.19
N LEU A 137 8.55 12.01 3.25
CA LEU A 137 7.34 12.73 2.84
C LEU A 137 6.06 12.11 3.40
N VAL A 138 6.08 10.81 3.69
CA VAL A 138 4.96 10.06 4.25
C VAL A 138 5.53 8.83 4.94
N ARG A 139 4.93 8.38 6.05
CA ARG A 139 5.43 7.22 6.80
C ARG A 139 5.22 5.90 6.06
N ASN A 140 4.13 5.81 5.28
CA ASN A 140 3.74 4.58 4.58
C ASN A 140 3.65 4.74 3.05
N PRO A 141 4.73 5.14 2.35
CA PRO A 141 4.69 5.47 0.92
C PRO A 141 4.31 4.29 0.02
N LEU A 142 4.69 3.06 0.40
CA LEU A 142 4.25 1.85 -0.31
C LEU A 142 2.74 1.68 -0.29
N TYR A 143 2.07 2.08 0.78
CA TYR A 143 0.61 1.98 0.90
C TYR A 143 -0.11 3.07 0.15
N VAL A 144 0.42 4.29 0.13
CA VAL A 144 -0.06 5.35 -0.78
C VAL A 144 -0.05 4.85 -2.22
N GLY A 145 1.07 4.28 -2.65
CA GLY A 145 1.17 3.74 -4.00
C GLY A 145 0.26 2.53 -4.25
N ARG A 146 -0.08 1.73 -3.23
CA ARG A 146 -1.07 0.66 -3.36
C ARG A 146 -2.50 1.17 -3.46
N ILE A 147 -2.88 2.19 -2.68
CA ILE A 147 -4.19 2.83 -2.74
C ILE A 147 -4.42 3.33 -4.17
N LEU A 148 -3.51 4.16 -4.69
CA LEU A 148 -3.60 4.69 -6.05
C LEU A 148 -3.60 3.59 -7.11
N ASN A 149 -2.73 2.59 -6.97
CA ASN A 149 -2.65 1.49 -7.92
C ASN A 149 -3.97 0.69 -7.97
N PHE A 150 -4.55 0.34 -6.83
CA PHE A 150 -5.82 -0.40 -6.78
C PHE A 150 -6.99 0.44 -7.31
N THR A 151 -7.03 1.73 -6.99
CA THR A 151 -8.05 2.64 -7.52
C THR A 151 -8.00 2.71 -9.04
N GLY A 152 -6.82 2.93 -9.63
CA GLY A 152 -6.68 2.97 -11.09
C GLY A 152 -7.03 1.62 -11.75
N LEU A 153 -6.61 0.50 -11.16
CA LEU A 153 -6.99 -0.86 -11.62
C LEU A 153 -8.51 -1.05 -11.63
N ALA A 154 -9.21 -0.58 -10.58
CA ALA A 154 -10.66 -0.64 -10.51
C ALA A 154 -11.33 0.27 -11.54
N MET A 155 -10.79 1.47 -11.79
CA MET A 155 -11.33 2.39 -12.79
C MET A 155 -11.24 1.85 -14.23
N LEU A 156 -10.24 1.01 -14.55
CA LEU A 156 -10.11 0.32 -15.85
C LEU A 156 -11.28 -0.64 -16.16
N SER A 157 -12.11 -0.97 -15.18
CA SER A 157 -13.38 -1.67 -15.38
C SER A 157 -14.41 -0.87 -16.18
N GLY A 158 -14.22 0.45 -16.33
CA GLY A 158 -15.19 1.37 -16.91
C GLY A 158 -16.15 1.98 -15.87
N SER A 159 -16.13 1.49 -14.62
CA SER A 159 -17.03 1.94 -13.56
C SER A 159 -16.36 2.94 -12.60
N TRP A 160 -16.84 4.19 -12.58
CA TRP A 160 -16.41 5.19 -11.60
C TRP A 160 -16.83 4.81 -10.16
N VAL A 161 -17.99 4.17 -10.01
CA VAL A 161 -18.52 3.71 -8.71
C VAL A 161 -17.58 2.68 -8.10
N PHE A 162 -17.16 1.69 -8.90
CA PHE A 162 -16.21 0.69 -8.41
C PHE A 162 -14.84 1.30 -8.06
N GLY A 163 -14.35 2.25 -8.87
CA GLY A 163 -13.16 3.02 -8.56
C GLY A 163 -13.24 3.74 -7.20
N ALA A 164 -14.36 4.42 -6.93
CA ALA A 164 -14.59 5.13 -5.66
C ALA A 164 -14.68 4.16 -4.47
N ILE A 165 -15.40 3.04 -4.61
CA ILE A 165 -15.49 2.01 -3.56
C ILE A 165 -14.10 1.46 -3.23
N VAL A 166 -13.31 1.09 -4.25
CA VAL A 166 -11.96 0.55 -4.04
C VAL A 166 -11.03 1.59 -3.41
N PHE A 167 -11.13 2.87 -3.78
CA PHE A 167 -10.37 3.94 -3.14
C PHE A 167 -10.67 4.05 -1.63
N LEU A 168 -11.95 4.14 -1.26
CA LEU A 168 -12.37 4.26 0.14
C LEU A 168 -12.00 3.01 0.97
N LEU A 169 -12.22 1.82 0.42
CA LEU A 169 -11.83 0.57 1.07
C LEU A 169 -10.32 0.45 1.21
N ALA A 170 -9.55 0.84 0.20
CA ALA A 170 -8.09 0.80 0.26
C ALA A 170 -7.56 1.74 1.35
N ILE A 171 -8.10 2.95 1.50
CA ILE A 171 -7.75 3.85 2.60
C ILE A 171 -7.97 3.16 3.95
N LEU A 172 -9.18 2.62 4.20
CA LEU A 172 -9.51 1.97 5.46
C LEU A 172 -8.60 0.76 5.76
N ILE A 173 -8.35 -0.07 4.75
CA ILE A 173 -7.51 -1.26 4.89
C ILE A 173 -6.07 -0.86 5.21
N TYR A 174 -5.51 0.06 4.44
CA TYR A 174 -4.10 0.43 4.57
C TYR A 174 -3.84 1.34 5.77
N GLU A 175 -4.81 2.12 6.24
CA GLU A 175 -4.75 2.80 7.53
C GLU A 175 -4.56 1.78 8.66
N ARG A 176 -5.42 0.76 8.73
CA ARG A 176 -5.33 -0.28 9.77
C ARG A 176 -4.00 -1.04 9.72
N ILE A 177 -3.55 -1.38 8.51
CA ILE A 177 -2.24 -2.03 8.33
C ILE A 177 -1.10 -1.10 8.78
N SER A 178 -1.18 0.19 8.48
CA SER A 178 -0.18 1.19 8.91
C SER A 178 -0.11 1.27 10.42
N ILE A 179 -1.24 1.30 11.12
CA ILE A 179 -1.28 1.31 12.60
C ILE A 179 -0.59 0.06 13.17
N TYR A 180 -0.83 -1.11 12.59
CA TYR A 180 -0.15 -2.34 13.00
C TYR A 180 1.38 -2.27 12.81
N GLU A 181 1.85 -1.79 11.66
CA GLU A 181 3.28 -1.66 11.41
C GLU A 181 3.92 -0.56 12.27
N GLU A 182 3.25 0.56 12.49
CA GLU A 182 3.72 1.65 13.35
C GLU A 182 3.84 1.23 14.81
N GLU A 183 2.93 0.39 15.31
CA GLU A 183 3.05 -0.18 16.66
C GLU A 183 4.35 -1.00 16.78
N PHE A 184 4.60 -1.88 15.80
CA PHE A 184 5.83 -2.69 15.75
C PHE A 184 7.08 -1.80 15.67
N LEU A 185 7.07 -0.75 14.84
CA LEU A 185 8.20 0.17 14.71
C LEU A 185 8.41 0.98 15.99
N ARG A 186 7.34 1.38 16.67
CA ARG A 186 7.40 2.10 17.95
C ARG A 186 7.98 1.22 19.05
N GLU A 187 7.53 -0.03 19.16
CA GLU A 187 8.09 -1.00 20.10
C GLU A 187 9.59 -1.25 19.84
N LYS A 188 9.99 -1.33 18.57
CA LYS A 188 11.37 -1.65 18.19
C LYS A 188 12.33 -0.46 18.30
N PHE A 189 11.93 0.73 17.88
CA PHE A 189 12.82 1.90 17.72
C PHE A 189 12.53 3.04 18.71
N GLY A 190 11.47 2.95 19.51
CA GLY A 190 11.18 3.86 20.62
C GLY A 190 11.22 5.34 20.23
N ALA A 191 12.10 6.10 20.89
CA ALA A 191 12.24 7.54 20.71
C ALA A 191 12.61 7.94 19.27
N ALA A 192 13.42 7.15 18.56
CA ALA A 192 13.79 7.45 17.18
C ALA A 192 12.58 7.41 16.23
N HIS A 193 11.66 6.46 16.46
CA HIS A 193 10.38 6.43 15.73
C HIS A 193 9.50 7.63 16.11
N ALA A 194 9.37 7.93 17.40
CA ALA A 194 8.53 9.03 17.88
C ALA A 194 8.97 10.39 17.29
N GLU A 195 10.28 10.66 17.27
CA GLU A 195 10.83 11.90 16.73
C GLU A 195 10.57 12.04 15.23
N TRP A 196 10.85 10.99 14.45
CA TRP A 196 10.58 11.00 13.01
C TRP A 196 9.08 11.09 12.69
N ALA A 197 8.23 10.34 13.41
CA ALA A 197 6.81 10.26 13.15
C ALA A 197 6.03 11.52 13.52
N LYS A 198 6.59 12.37 14.38
CA LYS A 198 5.99 13.64 14.81
C LYS A 198 5.68 14.57 13.63
N ASP A 199 6.60 14.66 12.68
CA ASP A 199 6.53 15.65 11.58
C ASP A 199 6.19 15.03 10.22
N VAL A 200 6.04 13.70 10.15
CA VAL A 200 5.78 12.97 8.90
C VAL A 200 4.37 12.36 8.91
N PRO A 201 3.50 12.72 7.95
CA PRO A 201 2.13 12.23 7.91
C PRO A 201 2.07 10.73 7.61
N ALA A 202 1.02 10.05 8.07
CA ALA A 202 0.89 8.59 7.94
C ALA A 202 0.66 8.12 6.49
N LEU A 203 -0.29 8.75 5.78
CA LEU A 203 -0.74 8.34 4.43
C LEU A 203 -0.84 9.47 3.40
N LEU A 204 -1.13 10.72 3.79
CA LEU A 204 -1.19 11.84 2.85
C LEU A 204 0.19 12.48 2.74
N PRO A 205 0.93 12.36 1.61
CA PRO A 205 2.29 12.88 1.54
C PRO A 205 2.34 14.41 1.62
N ARG A 206 3.30 14.93 2.39
CA ARG A 206 3.64 16.36 2.31
C ARG A 206 4.42 16.64 1.02
N LEU A 207 4.26 17.85 0.49
CA LEU A 207 4.91 18.28 -0.76
C LEU A 207 6.37 18.75 -0.56
N THR A 208 6.79 18.98 0.68
CA THR A 208 8.12 19.48 1.05
C THR A 208 8.77 18.58 2.12
N GLY A 209 10.04 18.83 2.43
CA GLY A 209 10.76 18.05 3.45
C GLY A 209 11.37 16.74 2.93
N TRP A 210 11.73 16.70 1.65
CA TRP A 210 12.48 15.59 1.07
C TRP A 210 13.89 15.51 1.68
N VAL A 211 14.21 14.34 2.22
CA VAL A 211 15.56 14.01 2.68
C VAL A 211 16.19 13.06 1.67
N LYS A 212 17.40 13.37 1.19
CA LYS A 212 18.13 12.55 0.21
C LYS A 212 18.19 11.08 0.69
N PRO A 213 17.88 10.09 -0.18
CA PRO A 213 17.95 8.68 0.19
C PRO A 213 19.31 8.30 0.80
N LYS A 214 19.28 7.58 1.92
CA LYS A 214 20.48 7.06 2.61
C LYS A 214 21.27 6.08 1.72
N TYR A 215 20.57 5.30 0.88
CA TYR A 215 21.16 4.27 0.03
C TYR A 215 21.06 4.62 -1.46
N PRO A 216 21.96 4.06 -2.29
CA PRO A 216 21.78 4.08 -3.74
C PRO A 216 20.50 3.32 -4.15
N PHE A 217 20.08 3.53 -5.39
CA PHE A 217 18.90 2.85 -5.91
C PHE A 217 19.20 1.37 -6.20
N TRP A 218 18.52 0.47 -5.48
CA TRP A 218 18.67 -0.98 -5.57
C TRP A 218 17.87 -1.56 -6.75
N TRP A 219 18.34 -1.42 -7.98
CA TRP A 219 17.62 -1.86 -9.19
C TRP A 219 17.15 -3.32 -9.13
N LYS A 220 18.05 -4.25 -8.79
CA LYS A 220 17.72 -5.68 -8.67
C LYS A 220 16.60 -5.93 -7.64
N ARG A 221 16.63 -5.23 -6.52
CA ARG A 221 15.64 -5.38 -5.44
C ARG A 221 14.31 -4.75 -5.82
N MET A 222 14.33 -3.58 -6.46
CA MET A 222 13.14 -2.94 -7.00
C MET A 222 12.43 -3.87 -7.97
N ILE A 223 13.15 -4.44 -8.95
CA ILE A 223 12.61 -5.40 -9.91
C ILE A 223 12.00 -6.58 -9.14
N TRP A 224 12.76 -7.17 -8.22
CA TRP A 224 12.28 -8.28 -7.40
C TRP A 224 10.96 -7.98 -6.67
N ARG A 225 10.87 -6.81 -6.02
CA ARG A 225 9.71 -6.41 -5.21
C ARG A 225 8.51 -6.02 -6.06
N GLU A 226 8.71 -5.35 -7.19
CA GLU A 226 7.62 -4.70 -7.93
C GLU A 226 7.19 -5.44 -9.20
N GLN A 227 8.05 -6.27 -9.81
CA GLN A 227 7.79 -6.94 -11.10
C GLN A 227 6.39 -7.55 -11.23
N ASN A 228 5.90 -8.24 -10.20
CA ASN A 228 4.62 -8.94 -10.27
C ASN A 228 3.45 -7.97 -10.29
N LYS A 229 3.57 -6.83 -9.61
CA LYS A 229 2.46 -5.87 -9.55
C LYS A 229 2.44 -5.01 -10.81
N LEU A 230 3.61 -4.72 -11.38
CA LEU A 230 3.72 -4.13 -12.71
C LEU A 230 3.12 -5.05 -13.79
N PHE A 231 3.45 -6.34 -13.73
CA PHE A 231 2.83 -7.34 -14.60
C PHE A 231 1.31 -7.40 -14.41
N LEU A 232 0.82 -7.43 -13.15
CA LEU A 232 -0.62 -7.45 -12.88
C LEU A 232 -1.35 -6.20 -13.36
N LEU A 233 -0.72 -5.02 -13.36
CA LEU A 233 -1.27 -3.82 -13.98
C LEU A 233 -1.47 -4.04 -15.49
N ALA A 234 -0.44 -4.52 -16.19
CA ALA A 234 -0.54 -4.82 -17.63
C ALA A 234 -1.59 -5.93 -17.90
N THR A 235 -1.63 -6.96 -17.07
CA THR A 235 -2.68 -8.01 -17.11
C THR A 235 -4.07 -7.42 -16.92
N THR A 236 -4.25 -6.43 -16.07
CA THR A 236 -5.57 -5.80 -15.87
C THR A 236 -6.00 -5.08 -17.14
N VAL A 237 -5.12 -4.27 -17.73
CA VAL A 237 -5.38 -3.58 -19.00
C VAL A 237 -5.76 -4.59 -20.09
N PHE A 238 -4.98 -5.65 -20.24
CA PHE A 238 -5.24 -6.68 -21.24
C PHE A 238 -6.55 -7.43 -20.99
N LEU A 239 -6.80 -7.87 -19.76
CA LEU A 239 -7.99 -8.66 -19.45
C LEU A 239 -9.27 -7.83 -19.51
N THR A 240 -9.28 -6.58 -19.05
CA THR A 240 -10.48 -5.74 -19.17
C THR A 240 -10.74 -5.34 -20.63
N TRP A 241 -9.71 -5.16 -21.45
CA TRP A 241 -9.85 -5.02 -22.91
C TRP A 241 -10.47 -6.28 -23.53
N PHE A 242 -9.90 -7.45 -23.27
CA PHE A 242 -10.34 -8.71 -23.88
C PHE A 242 -11.72 -9.17 -23.39
N ALA A 243 -12.06 -8.88 -22.14
CA ALA A 243 -13.39 -9.11 -21.56
C ALA A 243 -14.50 -8.36 -22.32
N ARG A 244 -14.22 -7.15 -22.80
CA ARG A 244 -15.17 -6.38 -23.62
C ARG A 244 -15.40 -7.00 -24.99
N LEU A 245 -14.48 -7.86 -25.44
CA LEU A 245 -14.59 -8.65 -26.67
C LEU A 245 -15.09 -10.08 -26.41
N ASP A 246 -15.72 -10.33 -25.26
CA ASP A 246 -16.25 -11.65 -24.86
C ASP A 246 -15.20 -12.75 -24.77
N PHE A 247 -13.92 -12.38 -24.59
CA PHE A 247 -12.81 -13.31 -24.68
C PHE A 247 -12.79 -14.09 -26.02
N ASN A 248 -13.40 -13.54 -27.08
CA ASN A 248 -13.49 -14.18 -28.38
C ASN A 248 -12.25 -13.86 -29.21
N VAL A 249 -11.37 -14.86 -29.39
CA VAL A 249 -10.15 -14.74 -30.20
C VAL A 249 -10.44 -14.64 -31.69
N ASP A 250 -11.53 -15.26 -32.16
CA ASP A 250 -11.88 -15.30 -33.58
C ASP A 250 -12.44 -13.95 -34.06
N ALA A 251 -12.92 -13.12 -33.12
CA ALA A 251 -13.38 -11.76 -33.39
C ALA A 251 -12.25 -10.73 -33.49
N LEU A 252 -10.99 -11.12 -33.27
CA LEU A 252 -9.86 -10.19 -33.27
C LEU A 252 -9.44 -9.80 -34.69
N THR A 253 -9.42 -8.49 -34.95
CA THR A 253 -8.82 -7.93 -36.17
C THR A 253 -7.29 -8.14 -36.20
N PRO A 254 -6.64 -8.11 -37.38
CA PRO A 254 -5.19 -8.21 -37.48
C PRO A 254 -4.43 -7.17 -36.64
N ALA A 255 -4.95 -5.95 -36.52
CA ALA A 255 -4.35 -4.91 -35.69
C ALA A 255 -4.47 -5.22 -34.19
N GLN A 256 -5.54 -5.88 -33.75
CA GLN A 256 -5.75 -6.24 -32.34
C GLN A 256 -4.82 -7.37 -31.88
N TRP A 257 -4.36 -8.23 -32.79
CA TRP A 257 -3.34 -9.25 -32.48
C TRP A 257 -2.04 -8.66 -31.94
N ASN A 258 -1.69 -7.41 -32.30
CA ASN A 258 -0.54 -6.73 -31.73
C ASN A 258 -0.62 -6.60 -30.19
N TRP A 259 -1.82 -6.41 -29.64
CA TRP A 259 -2.03 -6.38 -28.18
C TRP A 259 -1.81 -7.74 -27.54
N VAL A 260 -2.22 -8.81 -28.21
CA VAL A 260 -2.00 -10.20 -27.76
C VAL A 260 -0.51 -10.54 -27.77
N TYR A 261 0.21 -10.20 -28.83
CA TYR A 261 1.66 -10.41 -28.90
C TYR A 261 2.42 -9.59 -27.86
N ALA A 262 2.06 -8.32 -27.67
CA ALA A 262 2.66 -7.48 -26.65
C ALA A 262 2.44 -8.05 -25.24
N TYR A 263 1.23 -8.51 -24.93
CA TYR A 263 0.94 -9.15 -23.66
C TYR A 263 1.66 -10.50 -23.51
N GLY A 264 1.72 -11.32 -24.57
CA GLY A 264 2.48 -12.56 -24.61
C GLY A 264 3.97 -12.36 -24.33
N ALA A 265 4.58 -11.32 -24.90
CA ALA A 265 5.96 -10.93 -24.61
C ALA A 265 6.15 -10.57 -23.13
N LEU A 266 5.21 -9.83 -22.52
CA LEU A 266 5.24 -9.53 -21.08
C LEU A 266 5.13 -10.79 -20.21
N VAL A 267 4.33 -11.78 -20.62
CA VAL A 267 4.25 -13.09 -19.95
C VAL A 267 5.60 -13.80 -20.01
N VAL A 268 6.27 -13.82 -21.16
CA VAL A 268 7.62 -14.40 -21.31
C VAL A 268 8.62 -13.70 -20.38
N VAL A 269 8.64 -12.36 -20.38
CA VAL A 269 9.51 -11.57 -19.47
C VAL A 269 9.23 -11.91 -18.00
N ARG A 270 7.95 -12.03 -17.63
CA ARG A 270 7.52 -12.39 -16.27
C ARG A 270 8.04 -13.76 -15.84
N PHE A 271 8.03 -14.75 -16.73
CA PHE A 271 8.59 -16.09 -16.48
C PHE A 271 10.11 -16.07 -16.44
N PHE A 272 10.77 -15.32 -17.33
CA PHE A 272 12.22 -15.16 -17.33
C PHE A 272 12.73 -14.62 -16.00
N ILE A 273 12.13 -13.53 -15.47
CA ILE A 273 12.52 -12.99 -14.16
C ILE A 273 12.18 -13.98 -13.02
N GLY A 274 11.11 -14.77 -13.18
CA GLY A 274 10.79 -15.89 -12.29
C GLY A 274 11.88 -16.97 -12.27
N GLY A 275 12.43 -17.33 -13.43
CA GLY A 275 13.55 -18.26 -13.58
C GLY A 275 14.84 -17.72 -12.94
N LEU A 276 15.17 -16.44 -13.18
CA LEU A 276 16.30 -15.76 -12.52
C LEU A 276 16.22 -15.87 -10.99
N LYS A 277 15.01 -15.78 -10.43
CA LYS A 277 14.80 -15.98 -9.00
C LYS A 277 15.10 -17.41 -8.56
N MET A 278 14.67 -18.42 -9.32
CA MET A 278 14.90 -19.83 -8.96
C MET A 278 16.38 -20.20 -8.92
N ILE A 279 17.20 -19.64 -9.82
CA ILE A 279 18.65 -19.84 -9.86
C ILE A 279 19.42 -18.96 -8.85
N GLY A 280 18.72 -18.18 -8.02
CA GLY A 280 19.33 -17.44 -6.92
C GLY A 280 19.88 -16.04 -7.29
N PHE A 281 19.56 -15.50 -8.46
CA PHE A 281 20.05 -14.19 -8.91
C PHE A 281 19.73 -13.02 -7.96
N PHE A 282 18.69 -13.16 -7.13
CA PHE A 282 18.25 -12.14 -6.17
C PHE A 282 18.54 -12.49 -4.69
N LYS A 283 19.34 -13.53 -4.40
CA LYS A 283 19.55 -14.04 -3.01
C LYS A 283 20.14 -13.00 -2.06
N GLU A 284 20.98 -12.11 -2.54
CA GLU A 284 21.69 -11.09 -1.73
C GLU A 284 20.77 -9.94 -1.25
N LEU A 285 19.49 -9.93 -1.64
CA LEU A 285 18.60 -8.77 -1.51
C LEU A 285 17.35 -9.04 -0.63
N SER A 286 17.30 -10.19 0.04
CA SER A 286 16.21 -10.63 0.92
C SER A 286 16.25 -9.99 2.31
#